data_AF-A0A0P9CZV8-F1
#
_entry.id   AF-A0A0P9CZV8-F1
#
_cell.length_a   1.000
_cell.length_b   1.000
_cell.length_c   1.000
_cell.angle_alpha   90.00
_cell.angle_beta   90.00
_cell.angle_gamma   90.00
#
_symmetry.space_group_name_H-M   'P 1'
#
loop_
_entity.id
_entity.type
_entity.pdbx_description
1 polymer ?
#
loop_
_entity_poly.entity_id
_entity_poly.type
_entity_poly.pdbx_seq_one_letter_code
_entity_poly.pdbx_strand_id
1 'polypeptide(L)'
;MEHTHEANLHVSLQELLNDIADTIAAFDGRIGYTTTSTGQCQLSFAGQHETASVTIKGSVKEQGLVKVQIVNENTDASDEPQTLYDGPFSPAAMYQKIGAGLAQWYGDLVRNRT
;
A
#
# COMPACT_ATOMS: atom_id res chain seq x y z
N MET A 1 25.13 -6.59 16.12
CA MET A 1 24.54 -7.39 15.03
C MET A 1 23.07 -7.00 14.75
N GLU A 2 22.53 -5.95 15.38
CA GLU A 2 21.12 -5.55 15.23
C GLU A 2 20.83 -4.79 13.92
N HIS A 3 21.76 -3.96 13.44
CA HIS A 3 21.58 -3.17 12.21
C HIS A 3 21.31 -4.00 10.93
N THR A 4 21.77 -5.25 10.87
CA THR A 4 21.56 -6.12 9.70
C THR A 4 20.15 -6.70 9.66
N HIS A 5 19.50 -6.88 10.81
CA HIS A 5 18.16 -7.46 10.89
C HIS A 5 17.08 -6.49 10.43
N GLU A 6 17.16 -5.23 10.87
CA GLU A 6 16.21 -4.18 10.47
C GLU A 6 16.36 -3.84 8.98
N ALA A 7 17.59 -3.73 8.47
CA ALA A 7 17.83 -3.49 7.05
C ALA A 7 17.24 -4.61 6.16
N ASN A 8 17.39 -5.86 6.57
CA ASN A 8 16.79 -6.99 5.86
C ASN A 8 15.25 -6.95 5.91
N LEU A 9 14.68 -6.54 7.05
CA LEU A 9 13.24 -6.41 7.20
C LEU A 9 12.67 -5.28 6.33
N HIS A 10 13.38 -4.16 6.19
CA HIS A 10 13.01 -3.08 5.27
C HIS A 10 12.96 -3.57 3.82
N VAL A 11 13.95 -4.35 3.38
CA VAL A 11 13.99 -4.93 2.03
C VAL A 11 12.81 -5.89 1.83
N SER A 12 12.59 -6.83 2.76
CA SER A 12 11.48 -7.78 2.66
C SER A 12 10.10 -7.10 2.68
N LEU A 13 9.94 -6.02 3.46
CA LEU A 13 8.72 -5.23 3.45
C LEU A 13 8.51 -4.54 2.10
N GLN A 14 9.56 -3.94 1.54
CA GLN A 14 9.49 -3.28 0.24
C GLN A 14 9.15 -4.27 -0.88
N GLU A 15 9.79 -5.43 -0.90
CA GLU A 15 9.50 -6.49 -1.89
C GLU A 15 8.05 -6.95 -1.81
N LEU A 16 7.53 -7.16 -0.60
CA LEU A 16 6.13 -7.54 -0.39
C LEU A 16 5.15 -6.46 -0.86
N LEU A 17 5.42 -5.19 -0.57
CA LEU A 17 4.54 -4.10 -1.01
C LEU A 17 4.55 -3.97 -2.54
N ASN A 18 5.70 -4.16 -3.17
CA ASN A 18 5.82 -4.15 -4.63
C ASN A 18 5.06 -5.32 -5.26
N ASP A 19 5.14 -6.53 -4.68
CA ASP A 19 4.41 -7.72 -5.14
C ASP A 19 2.89 -7.55 -5.04
N ILE A 20 2.41 -6.96 -3.93
CA ILE A 20 0.98 -6.64 -3.76
C ILE A 20 0.54 -5.61 -4.80
N ALA A 21 1.33 -4.55 -5.02
CA ALA A 21 1.01 -3.51 -5.99
C ALA A 21 0.98 -4.06 -7.42
N ASP A 22 1.95 -4.90 -7.80
CA ASP A 22 2.00 -5.59 -9.08
C ASP A 22 0.77 -6.49 -9.28
N THR A 23 0.42 -7.30 -8.27
CA THR A 23 -0.75 -8.18 -8.34
C THR A 23 -2.04 -7.39 -8.57
N ILE A 24 -2.19 -6.24 -7.91
CA ILE A 24 -3.38 -5.39 -8.05
C ILE A 24 -3.39 -4.68 -9.40
N ALA A 25 -2.24 -4.19 -9.86
CA ALA A 25 -2.13 -3.59 -11.20
C ALA A 25 -2.45 -4.60 -12.31
N ALA A 26 -2.07 -5.87 -12.13
CA ALA A 26 -2.42 -6.94 -13.05
C ALA A 26 -3.92 -7.29 -13.05
N PHE A 27 -4.65 -6.98 -11.98
CA PHE A 27 -6.08 -7.27 -11.87
C PHE A 27 -6.95 -6.38 -12.77
N ASP A 28 -6.63 -5.08 -12.86
CA ASP A 28 -7.32 -4.12 -13.71
C ASP A 28 -6.30 -3.24 -14.43
N GLY A 29 -6.24 -3.32 -15.75
CA GLY A 29 -5.26 -2.60 -16.57
C GLY A 29 -5.36 -1.07 -16.52
N ARG A 30 -6.34 -0.52 -15.78
CA ARG A 30 -6.42 0.92 -15.46
C ARG A 30 -5.63 1.31 -14.21
N ILE A 31 -5.18 0.33 -13.43
CA ILE A 31 -4.35 0.54 -12.24
C ILE A 31 -2.89 0.50 -12.67
N GLY A 32 -2.20 1.62 -12.53
CA GLY A 32 -0.74 1.72 -12.58
C GLY A 32 -0.15 1.88 -11.18
N TYR A 33 1.14 1.60 -11.01
CA TYR A 33 1.83 1.85 -9.75
C TYR A 33 3.24 2.37 -9.96
N THR A 34 3.71 3.16 -9.00
CA THR A 34 5.09 3.61 -8.89
C THR A 34 5.64 3.22 -7.53
N THR A 35 6.88 2.74 -7.51
CA THR A 35 7.56 2.31 -6.28
C THR A 35 8.69 3.27 -5.98
N THR A 36 8.79 3.73 -4.73
CA THR A 36 9.92 4.54 -4.28
C THR A 36 10.92 3.69 -3.51
N SER A 37 12.18 4.13 -3.47
CA SER A 37 13.26 3.48 -2.71
C SER A 37 13.05 3.53 -1.19
N THR A 38 12.01 4.23 -0.70
CA THR A 38 11.73 4.41 0.73
C THR A 38 10.67 3.45 1.28
N GLY A 39 10.32 2.40 0.53
CA GLY A 39 9.28 1.44 0.96
C GLY A 39 7.86 1.99 0.84
N GLN A 40 7.67 2.98 -0.03
CA GLN A 40 6.35 3.50 -0.38
C GLN A 40 6.02 3.05 -1.80
N CYS A 41 4.76 2.65 -1.99
CA CYS A 41 4.23 2.34 -3.31
C CYS A 41 2.99 3.19 -3.53
N GLN A 42 2.98 3.99 -4.59
CA GLN A 42 1.82 4.77 -4.99
C GLN A 42 1.08 3.99 -6.09
N LEU A 43 -0.17 3.65 -5.82
CA LEU A 43 -1.11 3.11 -6.79
C LEU A 43 -1.93 4.26 -7.37
N SER A 44 -2.11 4.24 -8.68
CA SER A 44 -2.94 5.20 -9.41
C SER A 44 -3.92 4.46 -10.29
N PHE A 45 -5.20 4.77 -10.16
CA PHE A 45 -6.27 4.34 -11.04
C PHE A 45 -6.61 5.45 -12.02
N ALA A 46 -6.45 5.16 -13.32
CA ALA A 46 -6.89 6.04 -14.40
C ALA A 46 -8.36 5.72 -14.76
N GLY A 47 -9.30 6.49 -14.18
CA GLY A 47 -10.71 6.43 -14.54
C GLY A 47 -11.02 7.17 -15.84
N GLN A 48 -12.25 7.03 -16.36
CA GLN A 48 -12.67 7.72 -17.60
C GLN A 48 -12.74 9.25 -17.45
N HIS A 49 -12.97 9.75 -16.23
CA HIS A 49 -13.22 11.17 -15.97
C HIS A 49 -12.14 11.85 -15.12
N GLU A 50 -11.33 11.08 -14.38
CA GLU A 50 -10.24 11.59 -13.54
C GLU A 50 -9.31 10.46 -13.08
N THR A 51 -8.09 10.85 -12.71
CA THR A 51 -7.11 9.97 -12.07
C THR A 51 -7.34 10.01 -10.56
N ALA A 52 -7.53 8.85 -9.94
CA ALA A 52 -7.48 8.71 -8.49
C ALA A 52 -6.24 7.90 -8.10
N SER A 53 -5.69 8.15 -6.93
CA SER A 53 -4.41 7.65 -6.46
C SER A 53 -4.45 7.44 -4.97
N VAL A 54 -3.83 6.36 -4.53
CA VAL A 54 -3.64 5.97 -3.14
C VAL A 54 -2.18 5.58 -2.94
N THR A 55 -1.58 6.06 -1.86
CA THR A 55 -0.20 5.72 -1.50
C THR A 55 -0.20 4.71 -0.37
N ILE A 56 0.35 3.52 -0.63
CA ILE A 56 0.70 2.53 0.39
C ILE A 56 2.05 2.91 1.00
N LYS A 57 2.09 3.10 2.31
CA LYS A 57 3.30 3.42 3.07
C LYS A 57 3.61 2.29 4.03
N GLY A 58 4.72 1.59 3.79
CA GLY A 58 5.31 0.65 4.74
C GLY A 58 6.32 1.33 5.65
N SER A 59 6.36 0.95 6.92
CA SER A 59 7.38 1.40 7.86
C SER A 59 7.74 0.28 8.81
N VAL A 60 9.04 0.07 9.03
CA VAL A 60 9.55 -0.77 10.10
C VAL A 60 9.62 0.08 11.37
N LYS A 61 9.07 -0.44 12.46
CA LYS A 61 9.11 0.15 13.80
C LYS A 61 10.23 -0.49 14.60
N GLU A 62 10.52 0.12 15.75
CA GLU A 62 11.37 -0.50 16.77
C GLU A 62 10.88 -1.93 17.09
N GLN A 63 11.83 -2.80 17.44
CA GLN A 63 11.57 -4.21 17.80
C GLN A 63 11.10 -5.10 16.64
N GLY A 64 11.32 -4.69 15.38
CA GLY A 64 11.02 -5.52 14.20
C GLY A 64 9.52 -5.64 13.87
N LEU A 65 8.70 -4.75 14.42
CA LEU A 65 7.30 -4.61 14.02
C LEU A 65 7.21 -3.82 12.72
N VAL A 66 6.13 -4.02 11.97
CA VAL A 66 5.86 -3.30 10.73
C VAL A 66 4.49 -2.65 10.79
N LYS A 67 4.39 -1.49 10.15
CA LYS A 67 3.14 -0.78 9.94
C LYS A 67 2.96 -0.53 8.46
N VAL A 68 1.75 -0.77 7.97
CA VAL A 68 1.35 -0.43 6.60
C VAL A 68 0.10 0.42 6.66
N GLN A 69 0.16 1.55 5.96
CA GLN A 69 -0.93 2.52 5.89
C GLN A 69 -1.26 2.81 4.43
N ILE A 70 -2.50 3.19 4.17
CA ILE A 70 -2.90 3.81 2.90
C ILE A 70 -3.23 5.27 3.12
N VAL A 71 -2.89 6.10 2.14
CA VAL A 71 -3.14 7.53 2.13
C VAL A 71 -3.83 7.87 0.82
N ASN A 72 -5.08 8.33 0.90
CA ASN A 72 -5.81 8.81 -0.27
C ASN A 72 -5.24 10.17 -0.69
N GLU A 73 -4.90 10.32 -1.97
CA GLU A 73 -4.29 11.58 -2.47
C GLU A 73 -5.27 12.45 -3.27
N ASN A 74 -6.55 12.07 -3.33
CA ASN A 74 -7.56 12.73 -4.17
C ASN A 74 -8.71 13.40 -3.40
N THR A 75 -8.72 13.28 -2.08
CA THR A 75 -9.65 13.99 -1.20
C THR A 75 -8.89 15.11 -0.50
N ASP A 76 -9.46 16.32 -0.48
CA ASP A 76 -8.98 17.49 0.28
C ASP A 76 -8.24 17.05 1.54
N ALA A 77 -6.96 17.40 1.64
CA ALA A 77 -5.90 17.24 2.67
C ALA A 77 -6.23 16.78 4.13
N SER A 78 -7.32 16.09 4.38
CA SER A 78 -7.93 15.71 5.67
C SER A 78 -8.22 14.21 5.76
N ASP A 79 -7.94 13.41 4.72
CA ASP A 79 -7.98 11.95 4.84
C ASP A 79 -6.78 11.51 5.70
N GLU A 80 -7.05 11.17 6.97
CA GLU A 80 -6.04 10.61 7.85
C GLU A 80 -5.53 9.27 7.29
N PRO A 81 -4.22 8.98 7.36
CA PRO A 81 -3.65 7.72 6.91
C PRO A 81 -4.34 6.51 7.57
N GLN A 82 -5.08 5.72 6.79
CA GLN A 82 -5.73 4.52 7.30
C GLN A 82 -4.68 3.43 7.53
N THR A 83 -4.59 2.92 8.76
CA THR A 83 -3.70 1.78 9.07
C THR A 83 -4.35 0.48 8.61
N LEU A 84 -3.69 -0.23 7.69
CA LEU A 84 -4.13 -1.54 7.20
C LEU A 84 -3.49 -2.69 8.00
N TYR A 85 -2.25 -2.50 8.44
CA TYR A 85 -1.51 -3.48 9.20
C TYR A 85 -0.63 -2.82 10.26
N ASP A 86 -0.59 -3.39 11.46
CA ASP A 86 0.28 -2.98 12.57
C ASP A 86 0.61 -4.22 13.40
N GLY A 87 1.83 -4.73 13.29
CA GLY A 87 2.19 -6.02 13.91
C GLY A 87 3.53 -6.59 13.46
N PRO A 88 3.87 -7.82 13.84
CA PRO A 88 5.12 -8.47 13.41
C PRO A 88 5.11 -8.71 11.89
N PHE A 89 6.29 -8.81 11.27
CA PHE A 89 6.34 -9.11 9.84
C PHE A 89 5.73 -10.48 9.52
N SER A 90 4.63 -10.48 8.77
CA SER A 90 3.90 -11.68 8.38
C SER A 90 3.35 -11.52 6.96
N PRO A 91 4.05 -12.01 5.93
CA PRO A 91 3.67 -11.79 4.53
C PRO A 91 2.22 -12.16 4.21
N ALA A 92 1.75 -13.32 4.69
CA ALA A 92 0.38 -13.77 4.44
C ALA A 92 -0.68 -12.86 5.07
N ALA A 93 -0.49 -12.47 6.34
CA ALA A 93 -1.44 -11.59 7.02
C ALA A 93 -1.44 -10.18 6.41
N MET A 94 -0.26 -9.67 6.06
CA MET A 94 -0.10 -8.40 5.39
C MET A 94 -0.77 -8.39 4.03
N TYR A 95 -0.55 -9.42 3.20
CA TYR A 95 -1.18 -9.55 1.89
C TYR A 95 -2.71 -9.48 1.99
N GLN A 96 -3.29 -10.24 2.93
CA GLN A 96 -4.74 -10.24 3.16
C GLN A 96 -5.26 -8.87 3.60
N LYS A 97 -4.60 -8.22 4.58
CA LYS A 97 -5.05 -6.94 5.13
C LYS A 97 -4.88 -5.79 4.14
N ILE A 98 -3.75 -5.75 3.45
CA ILE A 98 -3.44 -4.72 2.46
C ILE A 98 -4.35 -4.88 1.24
N GLY A 99 -4.49 -6.10 0.72
CA GLY A 99 -5.38 -6.41 -0.38
C GLY A 99 -6.85 -6.05 -0.07
N ALA A 100 -7.34 -6.36 1.13
CA ALA A 100 -8.69 -5.97 1.55
C ALA A 100 -8.89 -4.45 1.59
N GLY A 101 -7.91 -3.71 2.14
CA GLY A 101 -7.97 -2.24 2.18
C GLY A 101 -7.98 -1.60 0.79
N LEU A 102 -7.16 -2.13 -0.13
CA LEU A 102 -7.09 -1.64 -1.51
C LEU A 102 -8.34 -2.02 -2.31
N ALA A 103 -8.89 -3.21 -2.10
CA ALA A 103 -10.16 -3.61 -2.70
C ALA A 103 -11.32 -2.72 -2.22
N GLN A 104 -11.34 -2.34 -0.94
CA GLN A 104 -12.32 -1.40 -0.42
C GLN A 104 -12.16 -0.02 -1.06
N TRP A 105 -10.94 0.53 -1.09
CA TRP A 105 -10.64 1.81 -1.76
C TRP A 105 -11.10 1.80 -3.23
N TYR A 106 -10.73 0.76 -3.98
CA TYR A 106 -11.13 0.61 -5.38
C TYR A 106 -12.66 0.48 -5.52
N GLY A 107 -13.30 -0.30 -4.65
CA GLY A 107 -14.75 -0.46 -4.64
C GLY A 107 -15.50 0.84 -4.36
N ASP A 108 -15.02 1.63 -3.40
CA ASP A 108 -15.60 2.95 -3.08
C ASP A 108 -15.36 3.95 -4.22
N LEU A 109 -14.17 3.93 -4.83
CA LEU A 109 -13.86 4.74 -6.00
C LEU A 109 -14.80 4.44 -7.18
N VAL A 110 -15.01 3.16 -7.49
CA VAL A 110 -15.91 2.76 -8.58
C VAL A 110 -17.35 3.13 -8.25
N ARG A 111 -17.84 2.82 -7.03
CA ARG A 111 -19.24 3.10 -6.63
C ARG A 111 -19.57 4.58 -6.59
N ASN A 112 -18.68 5.42 -6.08
CA ASN A 112 -18.92 6.86 -5.94
C ASN A 112 -18.76 7.63 -7.26
N ARG A 113 -18.36 6.95 -8.35
CA ARG A 113 -18.06 7.55 -9.66
C ARG A 113 -18.86 6.91 -10.82
N THR A 114 -19.84 6.04 -10.50
CA THR A 114 -20.83 5.49 -11.45
C THR A 114 -22.17 6.20 -11.26
#